data_AF-A0A1H9W993-F1
#
_entry.id   AF-A0A1H9W993-F1
#
_cell.length_a   1.000
_cell.length_b   1.000
_cell.length_c   1.000
_cell.angle_alpha   90.00
_cell.angle_beta   90.00
_cell.angle_gamma   90.00
#
_symmetry.space_group_name_H-M   'P 1'
#
loop_
_entity.id
_entity.type
_entity.pdbx_description
1 polymer ?
#
loop_
_entity_poly.entity_id
_entity_poly.type
_entity_poly.pdbx_seq_one_letter_code
_entity_poly.pdbx_strand_id
1 'polypeptide(L)' 'MVRYWGSFVRQGTPDAPGLAAWQGIPKGQVMVLRTGGSSAVSSEEFSAAHHCDLWSSIDYRWLDLDPGELARQVGVGL' A
#
# COMPACT_ATOMS: atom_id res chain seq x y z
N MET A 1 -12.38 -4.51 -6.36
CA MET A 1 -11.03 -4.93 -6.79
C MET A 1 -10.88 -4.97 -8.31
N VAL A 2 -11.59 -5.84 -9.04
CA VAL A 2 -11.45 -6.02 -10.50
C VAL A 2 -11.58 -4.71 -11.29
N ARG A 3 -12.54 -3.84 -10.92
CA ARG A 3 -12.74 -2.55 -11.61
C ARG A 3 -11.57 -1.58 -11.45
N TYR A 4 -10.95 -1.52 -10.27
CA TYR A 4 -9.74 -0.71 -10.04
C TYR A 4 -8.57 -1.24 -10.89
N TRP A 5 -8.34 -2.55 -10.89
CA TRP A 5 -7.29 -3.17 -11.71
C TRP A 5 -7.51 -2.96 -13.21
N GLY A 6 -8.73 -3.17 -13.69
CA GLY A 6 -9.07 -2.94 -15.09
C GLY A 6 -8.96 -1.48 -15.52
N SER A 7 -9.10 -0.52 -14.60
CA SER A 7 -8.82 0.89 -14.90
C SER A 7 -7.32 1.14 -14.99
N PHE A 8 -6.57 0.65 -14.01
CA PHE A 8 -5.12 0.79 -13.95
C PHE A 8 -4.43 0.23 -15.19
N VAL A 9 -4.78 -0.98 -15.62
CA VAL A 9 -4.21 -1.60 -16.83
C VAL A 9 -4.49 -0.78 -18.09
N ARG A 10 -5.65 -0.10 -18.17
CA ARG A 10 -6.05 0.66 -19.36
C ARG A 10 -5.53 2.09 -19.38
N GLN A 11 -5.40 2.72 -18.21
CA GLN A 11 -5.23 4.17 -18.09
C GLN A 11 -4.03 4.57 -17.24
N GLY A 12 -3.33 3.61 -16.61
CA GLY A 12 -2.27 3.89 -15.64
C GLY A 12 -2.77 4.44 -14.30
N THR A 13 -4.08 4.66 -14.16
CA THR A 13 -4.73 5.09 -12.91
C THR A 13 -5.83 4.11 -12.51
N PRO A 14 -5.94 3.77 -11.21
CA PRO A 14 -7.00 2.89 -10.72
C PRO A 14 -8.37 3.60 -10.64
N ASP A 15 -8.45 4.92 -10.82
CA ASP A 15 -9.71 5.66 -10.77
C ASP A 15 -10.73 5.17 -11.81
N ALA A 16 -11.98 4.99 -11.39
CA ALA A 16 -13.08 4.68 -12.31
C ALA A 16 -14.42 5.21 -11.76
N PRO A 17 -15.40 5.52 -12.64
CA PRO A 17 -16.72 6.00 -12.21
C PRO A 17 -17.40 5.08 -11.20
N GLY A 18 -17.94 5.66 -10.12
CA GLY A 18 -18.63 4.92 -9.06
C GLY A 18 -17.72 4.12 -8.12
N LEU A 19 -16.42 4.41 -8.12
CA LEU A 19 -15.46 3.95 -7.11
C LEU A 19 -15.08 5.10 -6.19
N ALA A 20 -14.53 4.78 -5.01
CA ALA A 20 -13.95 5.81 -4.15
C ALA A 20 -12.74 6.44 -4.85
N ALA A 21 -12.58 7.76 -4.69
CA ALA A 21 -11.52 8.50 -5.35
C ALA A 21 -10.13 8.03 -4.88
N TRP A 22 -9.24 7.74 -5.82
CA TRP A 22 -7.86 7.40 -5.53
C TRP A 22 -7.03 8.66 -5.29
N GLN A 23 -6.71 8.95 -4.02
CA GLN A 23 -6.02 10.19 -3.65
C GLN A 23 -4.49 10.17 -3.90
N GLY A 24 -3.92 9.00 -4.18
CA GLY A 24 -2.49 8.78 -4.37
C GLY A 24 -1.69 8.75 -3.05
N ILE A 25 -0.64 7.92 -3.00
CA ILE A 25 0.23 7.73 -1.84
C ILE A 25 0.94 9.03 -1.36
N PRO A 26 1.37 9.97 -2.23
CA PRO A 26 2.08 11.18 -1.78
C PRO A 26 1.29 12.07 -0.82
N LYS A 27 -0.03 11.87 -0.70
CA LYS A 27 -0.89 12.63 0.22
C LYS A 27 -0.98 12.04 1.63
N GLY A 28 -0.12 11.07 1.97
CA GLY A 28 -0.17 10.39 3.27
C GLY A 28 -1.44 9.56 3.46
N GLN A 29 -2.11 9.20 2.36
CA GLN A 29 -3.30 8.37 2.38
C GLN A 29 -3.09 7.10 1.58
N VAL A 30 -3.70 6.03 2.04
CA VAL A 30 -3.72 4.74 1.35
C VAL A 30 -5.16 4.33 1.06
N MET A 31 -5.34 3.63 -0.06
CA MET A 31 -6.64 3.10 -0.45
C MET A 31 -6.81 1.69 0.10
N VAL A 32 -7.81 1.48 0.95
CA VAL A 32 -8.15 0.13 1.43
C VAL A 32 -9.29 -0.44 0.62
N LEU A 33 -8.96 -1.45 -0.17
CA LEU A 33 -9.86 -2.09 -1.11
C LEU A 33 -10.54 -3.29 -0.45
N ARG A 34 -11.83 -3.18 -0.12
CA ARG A 34 -12.62 -4.28 0.48
C ARG A 34 -13.78 -4.70 -0.42
N THR A 35 -14.23 -5.93 -0.25
CA THR A 35 -15.50 -6.40 -0.79
C THR A 35 -16.64 -5.66 -0.06
N GLY A 36 -17.54 -5.01 -0.81
CA GLY A 36 -18.65 -4.23 -0.24
C GLY A 36 -18.38 -2.73 -0.06
N GLY A 37 -17.16 -2.27 -0.29
CA GLY A 37 -16.82 -0.84 -0.24
C GLY A 37 -15.31 -0.62 -0.14
N SER A 38 -14.82 0.50 -0.65
CA SER A 38 -13.41 0.89 -0.53
C SER A 38 -13.32 2.31 0.01
N SER A 39 -12.28 2.60 0.77
CA SER A 39 -12.11 3.90 1.41
C SER A 39 -10.65 4.33 1.38
N ALA A 40 -10.43 5.63 1.23
CA ALA A 40 -9.14 6.24 1.57
C ALA A 40 -9.08 6.38 3.09
N VAL A 41 -7.95 5.99 3.68
CA VAL A 41 -7.63 6.19 5.10
C VAL A 41 -6.27 6.85 5.20
N SER A 42 -5.94 7.47 6.35
CA SER A 42 -4.58 7.99 6.54
C SER A 42 -3.58 6.84 6.66
N SER A 43 -2.32 7.13 6.36
CA SER A 43 -1.24 6.14 6.50
C SER A 43 -1.05 5.73 7.96
N GLU A 44 -1.31 6.63 8.91
CA GLU A 44 -1.26 6.32 10.34
C GLU A 44 -2.41 5.38 10.76
N GLU A 45 -3.65 5.64 10.30
CA GLU A 45 -4.80 4.77 10.58
C GLU A 45 -4.55 3.37 10.00
N PHE A 46 -4.05 3.29 8.77
CA PHE A 46 -3.67 2.02 8.16
C PHE A 46 -2.55 1.32 8.93
N SER A 47 -1.48 2.05 9.28
CA SER A 47 -0.34 1.50 10.04
C SER A 47 -0.80 0.90 11.36
N ALA A 48 -1.61 1.63 12.11
CA ALA A 48 -2.16 1.18 13.39
C ALA A 48 -3.06 -0.06 13.22
N ALA A 49 -3.95 -0.07 12.23
CA ALA A 49 -4.86 -1.19 11.97
C ALA A 49 -4.14 -2.47 11.53
N HIS A 50 -2.95 -2.34 10.92
CA HIS A 50 -2.15 -3.47 10.41
C HIS A 50 -0.91 -3.78 11.27
N HIS A 51 -0.74 -3.08 12.39
CA HIS A 51 0.41 -3.22 13.29
C HIS A 51 1.77 -3.05 12.57
N CYS A 52 1.88 -2.13 11.62
CA CYS A 52 3.11 -1.98 10.83
C CYS A 52 4.33 -1.68 11.71
N ASP A 53 4.16 -0.91 12.80
CA ASP A 53 5.24 -0.64 13.76
C ASP A 53 5.77 -1.92 14.42
N LEU A 54 4.86 -2.84 14.79
CA LEU A 54 5.25 -4.15 15.34
C LEU A 54 6.09 -4.91 14.32
N TRP A 55 5.59 -5.08 13.10
CA TRP A 55 6.29 -5.85 12.07
C TRP A 55 7.63 -5.23 11.69
N SER A 56 7.69 -3.89 11.64
CA SER A 56 8.93 -3.15 11.37
C SER A 56 9.95 -3.24 12.52
N SER A 57 9.51 -3.55 13.73
CA SER A 57 10.38 -3.73 14.90
C SER A 57 11.03 -5.13 14.99
N ILE A 58 10.54 -6.11 14.22
CA ILE A 58 11.05 -7.47 14.28
C ILE A 58 12.35 -7.55 13.48
N ASP A 59 13.41 -7.95 14.16
CA ASP A 59 14.71 -8.24 13.57
C ASP A 59 14.73 -9.67 13.02
N TYR A 60 15.08 -9.82 11.74
CA TYR A 60 15.11 -11.11 11.04
C TYR A 60 16.50 -11.75 11.12
N ARG A 61 16.98 -12.03 12.35
CA ARG A 61 18.32 -12.61 12.59
C ARG A 61 18.58 -13.98 11.95
N TRP A 62 17.52 -14.62 11.46
CA TRP A 62 17.58 -15.91 10.75
C TRP A 62 17.68 -15.75 9.23
N LEU A 63 17.53 -14.53 8.70
CA LEU A 63 17.77 -14.22 7.30
C LEU A 63 19.24 -13.83 7.12
N ASP A 64 19.90 -14.45 6.16
CA ASP A 64 21.25 -14.04 5.71
C ASP A 64 21.22 -12.71 4.90
N LEU A 65 20.05 -12.09 4.78
CA LEU A 65 19.76 -10.94 3.93
C LEU A 65 18.98 -9.92 4.76
N ASP A 66 19.48 -8.68 4.84
CA ASP A 66 18.71 -7.56 5.39
C ASP A 66 17.64 -7.12 4.37
N PRO A 67 16.33 -7.29 4.65
CA PRO A 67 15.28 -6.96 3.69
C PRO A 67 15.20 -5.46 3.36
N GLY A 68 15.56 -4.60 4.31
CA GLY A 68 15.58 -3.15 4.12
C GLY A 68 16.72 -2.70 3.20
N GLU A 69 17.92 -3.26 3.37
CA GLU A 69 19.06 -3.06 2.47
C GLU A 69 18.74 -3.58 1.07
N LEU A 70 18.17 -4.78 0.95
CA LEU A 70 17.77 -5.34 -0.34
C LEU A 70 16.77 -4.44 -1.07
N ALA A 71 15.75 -3.95 -0.36
CA ALA A 71 14.76 -3.04 -0.93
C ALA A 71 15.42 -1.76 -1.49
N ARG A 72 16.38 -1.17 -0.74
CA ARG A 72 17.15 -0.02 -1.22
C ARG A 72 18.00 -0.35 -2.46
N GLN A 73 18.69 -1.49 -2.47
CA GLN A 73 19.52 -1.90 -3.61
C GLN A 73 18.72 -2.06 -4.91
N VAL A 74 17.51 -2.61 -4.84
CA VAL A 74 16.66 -2.86 -6.03
C VAL A 74 15.74 -1.68 -6.36
N GLY A 75 15.90 -0.55 -5.66
CA GLY A 75 15.17 0.70 -5.96
C GLY A 75 13.69 0.68 -5.56
N VAL A 76 13.32 -0.14 -4.58
CA VAL A 76 11.94 -0.22 -4.05
C VAL A 76 11.82 0.17 -2.57
N GLY A 77 12.94 0.48 -1.91
CA GLY A 77 12.99 1.00 -0.55
C GLY A 77 12.73 2.51 -0.51
N LEU A 78 12.00 2.97 0.51
CA LEU A 78 11.81 4.39 0.83
C LEU A 78 13.12 5.05 1.28
#